data_AF-A0A953VWZ9-F1
#
_entry.id   AF-A0A953VWZ9-F1
#
_cell.length_a   1.000
_cell.length_b   1.000
_cell.length_c   1.000
_cell.angle_alpha   90.00
_cell.angle_beta   90.00
_cell.angle_gamma   90.00
#
_symmetry.space_group_name_H-M   'P 1'
#
loop_
_entity.id
_entity.type
_entity.pdbx_description
1 polymer ?
#
loop_
_entity_poly.entity_id
_entity_poly.type
_entity_poly.pdbx_seq_one_letter_code
_entity_poly.pdbx_strand_id
1 'polypeptide(L)'
;MTPVFVIKLFSLILWCHAAVLVVAWFRAVARCDVKTHVGAFVALMGALVPVSSGLVLVVLAGATLGLPSAVAFLAILIPGGLAVALNGEVARLGPYPQGVEAGRVAVSLLLFLAALIAKGGL
;
A
#
# COMPACT_ATOMS: atom_id res chain seq x y z
N MET A 1 11.21 21.34 -9.81
CA MET A 1 10.78 20.33 -8.81
C MET A 1 11.97 19.47 -8.42
N THR A 2 12.25 19.29 -7.13
CA THR A 2 13.36 18.41 -6.70
C THR A 2 12.92 16.94 -6.80
N PRO A 3 13.82 15.99 -7.14
CA PRO A 3 13.49 14.57 -7.22
C PRO A 3 12.92 14.02 -5.90
N VAL A 4 13.36 14.57 -4.77
CA VAL A 4 12.84 14.24 -3.44
C VAL A 4 11.36 14.61 -3.28
N PHE A 5 10.92 15.73 -3.87
CA PHE A 5 9.52 16.15 -3.81
C PHE A 5 8.61 15.16 -4.55
N VAL A 6 9.05 14.69 -5.73
CA VAL A 6 8.33 13.69 -6.52
C VAL A 6 8.17 12.39 -5.75
N ILE A 7 9.25 11.89 -5.13
CA ILE A 7 9.22 10.67 -4.30
C ILE A 7 8.23 10.81 -3.13
N LYS A 8 8.21 11.97 -2.45
CA LYS A 8 7.26 12.23 -1.36
C LYS A 8 5.82 12.21 -1.85
N LEU A 9 5.56 12.74 -3.04
CA LEU A 9 4.21 12.80 -3.62
C LEU A 9 3.69 11.40 -3.99
N PHE A 10 4.55 10.58 -4.61
CA PHE A 10 4.26 9.16 -4.88
C PHE A 10 4.11 8.33 -3.60
N SER A 11 4.95 8.59 -2.60
CA SER A 11 4.83 7.93 -1.30
C SER A 11 3.48 8.23 -0.65
N LEU A 12 3.05 9.51 -0.69
CA LEU A 12 1.79 9.94 -0.10
C LEU A 12 0.58 9.30 -0.76
N ILE A 13 0.51 9.28 -2.09
CA ILE A 13 -0.62 8.66 -2.80
C ILE A 13 -0.68 7.15 -2.53
N LEU A 14 0.46 6.46 -2.45
CA LEU A 14 0.51 5.04 -2.11
C LEU A 14 0.06 4.78 -0.68
N TRP A 15 0.43 5.63 0.29
CA TRP A 15 -0.06 5.53 1.67
C TRP A 15 -1.57 5.76 1.77
N CYS A 16 -2.11 6.74 1.05
CA CYS A 16 -3.55 6.97 0.98
C CYS A 16 -4.27 5.75 0.40
N HIS A 17 -3.74 5.17 -0.67
CA HIS A 17 -4.31 3.98 -1.28
C HIS A 17 -4.22 2.76 -0.35
N ALA A 18 -3.07 2.53 0.28
CA ALA A 18 -2.88 1.47 1.26
C ALA A 18 -3.85 1.60 2.45
N ALA A 19 -4.10 2.81 2.96
CA ALA A 19 -5.07 3.04 4.02
C ALA A 19 -6.50 2.64 3.61
N VAL A 20 -6.92 3.02 2.39
CA VAL A 20 -8.22 2.61 1.83
C VAL A 20 -8.32 1.10 1.69
N LEU A 21 -7.22 0.45 1.26
CA LEU A 21 -7.08 -1.00 1.16
C LEU A 21 -7.19 -1.71 2.52
N VAL A 22 -6.56 -1.18 3.56
CA VAL A 22 -6.66 -1.71 4.94
C VAL A 22 -8.12 -1.67 5.40
N VAL A 23 -8.80 -0.53 5.21
CA VAL A 23 -10.22 -0.40 5.59
C VAL A 23 -11.08 -1.37 4.78
N ALA A 24 -10.83 -1.52 3.48
CA ALA A 24 -11.56 -2.47 2.64
C ALA A 24 -11.35 -3.92 3.12
N TRP A 25 -10.11 -4.29 3.45
CA TRP A 25 -9.76 -5.60 3.98
C TRP A 25 -10.45 -5.87 5.31
N PHE A 26 -10.40 -4.95 6.28
CA PHE A 26 -11.11 -5.11 7.54
C PHE A 26 -12.61 -5.28 7.36
N ARG A 27 -13.22 -4.52 6.43
CA ARG A 27 -14.65 -4.65 6.11
C ARG A 27 -14.98 -5.98 5.43
N ALA A 28 -14.06 -6.51 4.62
CA ALA A 28 -14.22 -7.83 4.00
C ALA A 28 -14.15 -8.93 5.07
N VAL A 29 -13.12 -8.91 5.93
CA VAL A 29 -12.93 -9.88 7.01
C VAL A 29 -14.10 -9.85 7.99
N ALA A 30 -14.61 -8.67 8.36
CA ALA A 30 -15.74 -8.53 9.28
C ALA A 30 -17.07 -9.10 8.74
N ARG A 31 -17.17 -9.38 7.44
CA ARG A 31 -18.34 -10.06 6.83
C ARG A 31 -18.18 -11.58 6.78
N CYS A 32 -16.97 -12.09 7.01
CA CYS A 32 -16.71 -13.51 7.05
C CYS A 32 -17.06 -14.10 8.43
N ASP A 33 -17.13 -15.43 8.52
CA ASP A 33 -17.33 -16.12 9.78
C ASP A 33 -16.11 -15.91 10.70
N VAL A 34 -16.32 -15.75 12.01
CA VAL A 34 -15.27 -15.50 13.02
C VAL A 34 -14.15 -16.52 12.94
N LYS A 35 -14.46 -17.78 12.58
CA LYS A 35 -13.48 -18.86 12.41
C LYS A 35 -12.45 -18.59 11.30
N THR A 36 -12.74 -17.67 10.38
CA THR A 36 -11.89 -17.35 9.22
C THR A 36 -10.97 -16.14 9.44
N HIS A 37 -11.18 -15.36 10.52
CA HIS A 37 -10.40 -14.14 10.78
C HIS A 37 -8.89 -14.42 10.93
N VAL A 38 -8.55 -15.48 11.67
CA VAL A 38 -7.14 -15.88 11.85
C VAL A 38 -6.53 -16.32 10.51
N GLY A 39 -7.29 -17.06 9.69
CA GLY A 39 -6.85 -17.46 8.36
C GLY A 39 -6.59 -16.28 7.43
N ALA A 40 -7.48 -15.28 7.43
CA ALA A 40 -7.31 -14.05 6.64
C ALA A 40 -6.09 -13.23 7.11
N PHE A 41 -5.86 -13.14 8.42
CA PHE A 41 -4.68 -12.48 8.96
C PHE A 41 -3.38 -13.21 8.58
N VAL A 42 -3.35 -14.53 8.71
CA VAL A 42 -2.18 -15.35 8.32
C VAL A 42 -1.92 -15.24 6.82
N ALA A 43 -2.95 -15.22 5.98
CA ALA A 43 -2.82 -15.02 4.54
C ALA A 43 -2.21 -13.65 4.19
N LEU A 44 -2.69 -12.58 4.84
CA LEU A 44 -2.11 -11.24 4.70
C LEU A 44 -0.64 -11.19 5.13
N MET A 45 -0.30 -11.82 6.25
CA MET A 45 1.09 -11.94 6.70
C MET A 45 1.93 -12.74 5.71
N GLY A 46 1.39 -13.84 5.18
CA GLY A 46 2.01 -14.65 4.14
C GLY A 46 2.27 -13.85 2.85
N ALA A 47 1.41 -12.91 2.49
CA ALA A 47 1.61 -12.01 1.35
C ALA A 47 2.63 -10.89 1.64
N LEU A 48 2.76 -10.46 2.89
CA LEU A 48 3.72 -9.42 3.30
C LEU A 48 5.16 -9.91 3.44
N VAL A 49 5.38 -11.19 3.78
CA VAL A 49 6.72 -11.79 3.88
C VAL A 49 7.54 -11.71 2.57
N PRO A 50 7.01 -12.09 1.38
CA PRO A 50 7.76 -11.96 0.14
C PRO A 50 7.99 -10.49 -0.24
N VAL A 51 7.04 -9.61 0.07
CA VAL A 51 7.18 -8.16 -0.12
C VAL A 51 8.33 -7.61 0.71
N SER A 52 8.38 -7.92 2.01
CA SER A 52 9.44 -7.46 2.91
C SER A 52 10.80 -8.05 2.53
N SER A 53 10.84 -9.32 2.15
CA SER A 53 12.05 -9.99 1.67
C SER A 53 12.59 -9.33 0.40
N GLY A 54 11.71 -9.06 -0.57
CA GLY A 54 12.06 -8.33 -1.78
C GLY A 54 12.57 -6.91 -1.49
N LEU A 55 11.97 -6.23 -0.52
CA LEU A 55 12.41 -4.91 -0.06
C LEU A 55 13.85 -4.95 0.46
N VAL A 56 14.16 -5.92 1.32
CA VAL A 56 15.51 -6.11 1.87
C VAL A 56 16.52 -6.39 0.76
N LEU A 57 16.17 -7.24 -0.21
CA LEU A 57 17.04 -7.51 -1.36
C LEU A 57 17.31 -6.26 -2.20
N VAL A 58 16.30 -5.42 -2.43
CA VAL A 58 16.47 -4.15 -3.16
C VAL A 58 17.38 -3.19 -2.40
N VAL A 59 17.22 -3.08 -1.08
CA VAL A 59 18.10 -2.25 -0.25
C VAL A 59 19.54 -2.76 -0.27
N LEU A 60 19.72 -4.08 -0.14
CA LEU A 60 21.04 -4.72 -0.17
C LEU A 60 21.72 -4.50 -1.54
N ALA A 61 20.99 -4.73 -2.63
CA ALA A 61 21.48 -4.46 -3.98
C ALA A 61 21.85 -2.98 -4.16
N GLY A 62 21.00 -2.06 -3.70
CA GLY A 62 21.29 -0.63 -3.75
C GLY A 62 22.54 -0.23 -2.96
N ALA A 63 22.73 -0.81 -1.77
CA ALA A 63 23.91 -0.59 -0.94
C ALA A 63 25.19 -1.13 -1.61
N THR A 64 25.14 -2.32 -2.20
CA THR A 64 26.29 -2.91 -2.91
C THR A 64 26.69 -2.14 -4.18
N LEU A 65 25.72 -1.52 -4.86
CA LEU A 65 25.96 -0.67 -6.03
C LEU A 65 26.35 0.78 -5.68
N GLY A 66 26.45 1.12 -4.39
CA GLY A 66 26.83 2.45 -3.93
C GLY A 66 25.77 3.53 -4.17
N LEU A 67 24.49 3.15 -4.30
CA LEU A 67 23.39 4.10 -4.54
C LEU A 67 22.98 4.77 -3.21
N PRO A 68 23.31 6.06 -2.98
CA PRO A 68 22.99 6.74 -1.71
C PRO A 68 21.48 6.90 -1.51
N SER A 69 20.70 6.82 -2.59
CA SER A 69 19.25 6.99 -2.63
C SER A 69 18.46 5.69 -2.39
N ALA A 70 19.11 4.55 -2.12
CA ALA A 70 18.42 3.27 -1.86
C ALA A 70 17.33 3.41 -0.77
N VAL A 71 17.61 4.19 0.27
CA VAL A 71 16.66 4.49 1.36
C VAL A 71 15.46 5.32 0.88
N ALA A 72 15.65 6.21 -0.10
CA ALA A 72 14.55 7.00 -0.66
C ALA A 72 13.54 6.15 -1.44
N PHE A 73 13.98 5.04 -2.04
CA PHE A 73 13.08 4.09 -2.70
C PHE A 73 12.17 3.35 -1.71
N LEU A 74 12.59 3.19 -0.45
CA LEU A 74 11.75 2.59 0.59
C LEU A 74 10.47 3.40 0.83
N ALA A 75 10.52 4.72 0.65
CA ALA A 75 9.34 5.57 0.77
C ALA A 75 8.22 5.19 -0.20
N ILE A 76 8.56 4.57 -1.34
CA ILE A 76 7.60 4.10 -2.35
C ILE A 76 7.35 2.60 -2.19
N LEU A 77 8.41 1.82 -2.00
CA LEU A 77 8.33 0.36 -1.97
C LEU A 77 7.54 -0.16 -0.76
N ILE A 78 7.65 0.48 0.41
CA ILE A 78 6.89 0.07 1.60
C ILE A 78 5.38 0.21 1.38
N PRO A 79 4.84 1.42 1.12
CA PRO A 79 3.40 1.56 0.93
C PRO A 79 2.92 0.87 -0.35
N GLY A 80 3.74 0.80 -1.41
CA GLY A 80 3.42 0.07 -2.63
C GLY A 80 3.30 -1.44 -2.40
N GLY A 81 4.27 -2.04 -1.71
CA GLY A 81 4.25 -3.45 -1.35
C GLY A 81 3.07 -3.81 -0.45
N LEU A 82 2.77 -2.95 0.54
CA LEU A 82 1.58 -3.10 1.39
C LEU A 82 0.30 -3.03 0.57
N ALA A 83 0.21 -2.07 -0.37
CA ALA A 83 -0.96 -1.93 -1.22
C ALA A 83 -1.18 -3.17 -2.11
N VAL A 84 -0.10 -3.72 -2.70
CA VAL A 84 -0.16 -4.94 -3.52
C VAL A 84 -0.65 -6.13 -2.69
N ALA A 85 -0.07 -6.35 -1.51
CA ALA A 85 -0.47 -7.46 -0.63
C ALA A 85 -1.95 -7.36 -0.24
N LEU A 86 -2.38 -6.18 0.21
CA LEU A 86 -3.78 -5.95 0.58
C LEU A 86 -4.73 -6.11 -0.61
N ASN A 87 -4.34 -5.71 -1.82
CA ASN A 87 -5.22 -5.81 -2.97
C ASN A 87 -5.43 -7.26 -3.37
N GLY A 88 -4.37 -8.07 -3.31
CA GLY A 88 -4.46 -9.52 -3.50
C GLY A 88 -5.39 -10.18 -2.47
N GLU A 89 -5.29 -9.81 -1.20
CA GLU A 89 -6.14 -10.38 -0.14
C GLU A 89 -7.60 -9.92 -0.25
N VAL A 90 -7.84 -8.65 -0.54
CA VAL A 90 -9.20 -8.12 -0.77
C VAL A 90 -9.86 -8.84 -1.97
N ALA A 91 -9.12 -9.08 -3.06
CA ALA A 91 -9.62 -9.80 -4.22
C ALA A 91 -9.93 -11.29 -3.91
N ARG A 92 -9.19 -11.91 -2.98
CA ARG A 92 -9.42 -13.30 -2.54
C ARG A 92 -10.66 -13.44 -1.65
N LEU A 93 -10.97 -12.45 -0.83
CA LEU A 93 -12.13 -12.47 0.07
C LEU A 93 -13.47 -12.25 -0.65
N GLY A 94 -13.46 -11.86 -1.93
CA GLY A 94 -14.62 -11.89 -2.81
C GLY A 94 -14.49 -10.95 -4.02
N PRO A 95 -15.09 -11.28 -5.18
CA PRO A 95 -15.08 -10.39 -6.34
C PRO A 95 -15.91 -9.13 -6.07
N TYR A 96 -15.25 -7.98 -6.07
CA TYR A 96 -15.95 -6.69 -6.00
C TYR A 96 -16.44 -6.29 -7.40
N PRO A 97 -17.66 -5.73 -7.53
CA PRO A 97 -18.09 -5.12 -8.78
C PRO A 97 -17.09 -4.03 -9.20
N GLN A 98 -16.77 -3.92 -10.50
CA GLN A 98 -15.77 -2.97 -11.05
C GLN A 98 -15.96 -1.51 -10.57
N GLY A 99 -17.21 -1.10 -10.29
CA GLY A 99 -17.51 0.23 -9.73
C GLY A 99 -16.92 0.48 -8.33
N VAL A 100 -16.68 -0.56 -7.53
CA VAL A 100 -16.09 -0.43 -6.19
C VAL A 100 -14.58 -0.22 -6.25
N GLU A 101 -13.89 -0.80 -7.24
CA GLU A 101 -12.46 -0.53 -7.46
C GLU A 101 -12.23 0.92 -7.89
N ALA A 102 -13.01 1.41 -8.85
CA ALA A 102 -12.99 2.81 -9.24
C ALA A 102 -13.30 3.74 -8.06
N GLY A 103 -14.27 3.37 -7.20
CA GLY A 103 -14.59 4.09 -5.98
C GLY A 103 -13.41 4.15 -4.99
N ARG A 104 -12.67 3.05 -4.81
CA ARG A 104 -11.49 3.02 -3.91
C ARG A 104 -10.35 3.88 -4.45
N VAL A 105 -10.13 3.87 -5.77
CA VAL A 105 -9.15 4.76 -6.41
C VAL A 105 -9.57 6.22 -6.22
N ALA A 106 -10.83 6.56 -6.47
CA ALA A 106 -11.35 7.91 -6.25
C ALA A 106 -11.19 8.39 -4.80
N VAL A 107 -11.54 7.55 -3.82
CA VAL A 107 -11.34 7.88 -2.39
C VAL A 107 -9.87 8.05 -2.05
N SER A 108 -8.97 7.22 -2.61
CA SER A 108 -7.54 7.38 -2.38
C SER A 108 -6.99 8.69 -2.95
N LEU A 109 -7.51 9.14 -4.10
CA LEU A 109 -7.17 10.44 -4.69
C LEU A 109 -7.72 11.60 -3.86
N LEU A 110 -8.95 11.49 -3.37
CA LEU A 110 -9.55 12.50 -2.47
C LEU A 110 -8.76 12.63 -1.17
N LEU A 111 -8.37 11.51 -0.55
CA LEU A 111 -7.53 11.51 0.64
C LEU A 111 -6.15 12.11 0.37
N PHE A 112 -5.56 11.80 -0.79
CA PHE A 112 -4.30 12.38 -1.22
C PHE A 112 -4.42 13.90 -1.37
N LEU A 113 -5.46 14.40 -2.06
CA LEU A 113 -5.72 15.83 -2.21
C LEU A 113 -5.94 16.52 -0.86
N ALA A 114 -6.75 15.92 0.02
CA ALA A 114 -6.99 16.45 1.36
C ALA A 114 -5.70 16.52 2.19
N ALA A 115 -4.85 15.49 2.13
CA ALA A 115 -3.57 15.46 2.83
C ALA A 115 -2.57 16.49 2.26
N LEU A 116 -2.63 16.76 0.95
CA LEU A 116 -1.83 17.77 0.29
C LEU A 116 -2.22 19.18 0.76
N ILE A 117 -3.52 19.47 0.79
CA ILE A 117 -4.07 20.76 1.28
C ILE A 117 -3.74 20.96 2.76
N ALA A 118 -3.93 19.93 3.59
CA ALA A 118 -3.66 20.01 5.04
C ALA A 118 -2.18 20.27 5.36
N LYS A 119 -1.25 19.90 4.46
CA LYS A 119 0.19 20.16 4.60
C LYS A 119 0.64 21.52 4.05
N GLY A 120 -0.28 22.37 3.60
CA GLY A 120 0.04 23.68 3.00
C GLY A 120 0.71 23.56 1.62
N GLY A 121 0.42 22.49 0.88
CA GLY A 121 0.96 22.26 -0.47
C GLY A 121 0.27 23.02 -1.59
N LEU A 122 -0.62 23.96 -1.25
CA LEU A 122 -1.34 24.89 -2.12
C LEU A 122 -1.30 26.28 -1.48
#